data_AF-A0A1V5BRN3-F1
#
_entry.id   AF-A0A1V5BRN3-F1
#
_cell.length_a   1.000
_cell.length_b   1.000
_cell.length_c   1.000
_cell.angle_alpha   90.00
_cell.angle_beta   90.00
_cell.angle_gamma   90.00
#
_symmetry.space_group_name_H-M   'P 1'
#
loop_
_entity.id
_entity.type
_entity.pdbx_description
1 polymer ?
#
loop_
_entity_poly.entity_id
_entity_poly.type
_entity_poly.pdbx_seq_one_letter_code
_entity_poly.pdbx_strand_id
1 'polypeptide(L)'
;MMAATRGIQSGPIQMKAVDDEKDIQLKSDPLNKTPQAENSLLPKNTNNTGMPEDIQAKMESALNTGFSEVRVHPNSQKATDLGALAYTRGNDIYFAPGKYEPGSRAE
;
A
#
# COMPACT_ATOMS: atom_id res chain seq x y z
N MET A 1 -80.14 36.37 -1.77
CA MET A 1 -80.37 35.03 -2.38
C MET A 1 -79.45 34.02 -1.71
N MET A 2 -80.02 32.86 -1.37
CA MET A 2 -79.41 31.71 -0.69
C MET A 2 -78.33 30.98 -1.52
N ALA A 3 -77.36 30.36 -0.83
CA ALA A 3 -76.92 28.95 -0.94
C ALA A 3 -75.44 28.83 -0.53
N ALA A 4 -74.92 27.85 0.21
CA ALA A 4 -75.43 26.77 1.04
C ALA A 4 -74.21 26.29 1.85
N THR A 5 -74.27 26.34 3.17
CA THR A 5 -73.23 25.82 4.07
C THR A 5 -73.43 24.31 4.21
N ARG A 6 -72.44 23.50 3.85
CA ARG A 6 -72.40 22.06 4.17
C ARG A 6 -70.99 21.68 4.63
N GLY A 7 -70.92 21.20 5.87
CA GLY A 7 -69.67 20.78 6.52
C GLY A 7 -69.35 19.30 6.33
N ILE A 8 -68.10 18.95 6.68
CA ILE A 8 -67.52 17.64 7.04
C ILE A 8 -66.27 18.04 7.87
N GLN A 9 -66.20 17.97 9.21
CA GLN A 9 -66.05 16.86 10.17
C GLN A 9 -64.87 15.89 9.95
N SER A 10 -64.02 15.78 11.00
CA SER A 10 -63.08 14.68 11.31
C SER A 10 -61.78 14.63 10.47
N GLY A 11 -60.54 14.52 10.96
CA GLY A 11 -59.87 14.34 12.26
C GLY A 11 -58.34 14.37 11.98
N PRO A 12 -57.44 14.39 12.97
CA PRO A 12 -56.03 14.69 12.73
C PRO A 12 -55.25 13.46 12.25
N ILE A 13 -54.47 13.61 11.18
CA ILE A 13 -53.40 12.67 10.82
C ILE A 13 -52.09 13.46 10.76
N GLN A 14 -51.25 13.20 11.78
CA GLN A 14 -49.87 13.65 11.87
C GLN A 14 -49.02 13.01 10.78
N MET A 15 -48.10 13.78 10.20
CA MET A 15 -46.81 13.37 9.63
C MET A 15 -46.09 14.67 9.21
N LYS A 16 -45.25 15.24 10.08
CA LYS A 16 -43.81 14.99 10.28
C LYS A 16 -42.98 16.00 9.46
N ALA A 17 -42.05 16.62 10.17
CA ALA A 17 -41.32 17.84 9.84
C ALA A 17 -40.67 17.82 8.45
N VAL A 18 -40.88 18.91 7.73
CA VAL A 18 -40.05 19.36 6.61
C VAL A 18 -39.01 20.28 7.25
N ASP A 19 -37.76 19.83 7.29
CA ASP A 19 -36.63 20.63 7.78
C ASP A 19 -35.91 21.26 6.59
N ASP A 20 -35.87 22.59 6.67
CA ASP A 20 -35.07 23.61 6.00
C ASP A 20 -33.95 23.14 5.04
N GLU A 21 -34.13 23.42 3.75
CA GLU A 21 -33.02 23.45 2.78
C GLU A 21 -32.78 24.91 2.35
N LYS A 22 -31.81 25.57 3.00
CA LYS A 22 -31.24 26.86 2.58
C LYS A 22 -29.86 26.64 1.96
N ASP A 23 -29.84 26.93 0.67
CA ASP A 23 -28.75 26.99 -0.31
C ASP A 23 -27.41 27.54 0.20
N ILE A 24 -26.30 26.83 -0.11
CA ILE A 24 -25.07 27.50 -0.58
C ILE A 24 -24.41 26.71 -1.71
N GLN A 25 -24.64 27.19 -2.93
CA GLN A 25 -23.93 26.83 -4.14
C GLN A 25 -22.50 27.45 -4.16
N LEU A 26 -21.44 26.63 -4.08
CA LEU A 26 -20.15 26.95 -4.71
C LEU A 26 -19.76 25.87 -5.73
N LYS A 27 -19.40 26.38 -6.92
CA LYS A 27 -19.22 25.67 -8.20
C LYS A 27 -18.02 24.72 -8.18
N SER A 28 -18.20 23.54 -8.77
CA SER A 28 -17.27 23.00 -9.77
C SER A 28 -17.92 21.82 -10.51
N ASP A 29 -18.02 21.96 -11.83
CA ASP A 29 -18.62 21.04 -12.80
C ASP A 29 -18.13 19.58 -12.66
N PRO A 30 -19.02 18.57 -12.72
CA PRO A 30 -18.64 17.16 -12.70
C PRO A 30 -18.25 16.67 -14.10
N LEU A 31 -17.00 16.91 -14.50
CA LEU A 31 -16.41 16.16 -15.60
C LEU A 31 -15.98 14.77 -15.13
N ASN A 32 -16.93 13.84 -15.23
CA ASN A 32 -16.73 12.45 -15.68
C ASN A 32 -15.27 11.98 -15.86
N LYS A 33 -14.74 11.18 -14.91
CA LYS A 33 -14.26 9.80 -15.17
C LYS A 33 -13.54 9.20 -13.95
N THR A 34 -13.92 7.94 -13.70
CA THR A 34 -13.18 6.84 -13.05
C THR A 34 -12.88 6.92 -11.54
N PRO A 35 -13.24 5.88 -10.76
CA PRO A 35 -12.63 5.67 -9.44
C PRO A 35 -11.15 5.36 -9.67
N GLN A 36 -10.30 6.37 -9.48
CA GLN A 36 -8.86 6.16 -9.43
C GLN A 36 -8.52 5.59 -8.05
N ALA A 37 -8.87 4.31 -7.88
CA ALA A 37 -7.97 3.43 -7.18
C ALA A 37 -6.71 3.34 -8.06
N GLU A 38 -5.86 4.37 -7.98
CA GLU A 38 -4.45 4.20 -8.26
C GLU A 38 -3.91 3.29 -7.16
N ASN A 39 -4.25 2.01 -7.31
CA ASN A 39 -3.32 0.95 -7.02
C ASN A 39 -2.08 1.35 -7.79
N SER A 40 -1.22 2.11 -7.12
CA SER A 40 0.14 2.37 -7.53
C SER A 40 0.75 0.99 -7.59
N LEU A 41 0.57 0.33 -8.74
CA LEU A 41 1.41 -0.71 -9.24
C LEU A 41 2.71 0.01 -9.56
N LEU A 42 3.39 0.46 -8.50
CA LEU A 42 4.83 0.56 -8.49
C LEU A 42 5.25 -0.77 -9.13
N PRO A 43 6.09 -0.80 -10.18
CA PRO A 43 6.71 -2.06 -10.55
C PRO A 43 7.25 -2.62 -9.24
N LYS A 44 6.67 -3.72 -8.73
CA LYS A 44 7.14 -4.37 -7.52
C LYS A 44 8.55 -4.73 -7.90
N ASN A 45 9.50 -3.88 -7.49
CA ASN A 45 10.87 -3.87 -7.98
C ASN A 45 11.30 -5.30 -7.75
N THR A 46 11.40 -6.07 -8.84
CA THR A 46 11.58 -7.51 -8.68
C THR A 46 12.88 -7.64 -7.91
N ASN A 47 12.82 -8.24 -6.72
CA ASN A 47 14.01 -8.37 -5.91
C ASN A 47 14.93 -9.33 -6.66
N ASN A 48 15.87 -8.76 -7.40
CA ASN A 48 16.89 -9.50 -8.15
C ASN A 48 18.18 -9.65 -7.33
N THR A 49 18.10 -9.36 -6.02
CA THR A 49 19.26 -9.33 -5.13
C THR A 49 19.59 -10.70 -4.56
N GLY A 50 18.66 -11.67 -4.63
CA GLY A 50 18.81 -12.95 -3.94
C GLY A 50 18.55 -12.88 -2.43
N MET A 51 18.17 -11.70 -1.92
CA MET A 51 17.73 -11.52 -0.54
C MET A 51 16.20 -11.54 -0.42
N PRO A 52 15.64 -12.04 0.71
CA PRO A 52 14.22 -11.88 1.00
C PRO A 52 13.82 -10.39 1.02
N GLU A 53 12.59 -10.07 0.57
CA GLU A 53 12.13 -8.68 0.46
C GLU A 53 12.14 -7.93 1.80
N ASP A 54 11.71 -8.59 2.88
CA ASP A 54 11.71 -8.04 4.24
C ASP A 54 13.11 -7.67 4.71
N ILE A 55 14.08 -8.56 4.44
CA ILE A 55 15.47 -8.37 4.84
C ILE A 55 16.11 -7.24 4.03
N GLN A 56 15.85 -7.18 2.72
CA GLN A 56 16.30 -6.08 1.87
C GLN A 56 15.76 -4.74 2.41
N ALA A 57 14.44 -4.61 2.58
CA ALA A 57 13.81 -3.38 3.04
C ALA A 57 14.35 -2.93 4.41
N LYS A 58 14.57 -3.88 5.32
CA LYS A 58 15.15 -3.61 6.64
C LYS A 58 16.60 -3.11 6.54
N MET A 59 17.43 -3.71 5.67
CA MET A 59 18.80 -3.24 5.44
C MET A 59 18.83 -1.86 4.79
N GLU A 60 17.99 -1.63 3.77
CA GLU A 60 17.88 -0.34 3.08
C GLU A 60 17.46 0.78 4.04
N SER A 61 16.50 0.51 4.92
CA SER A 61 16.08 1.43 5.97
C SER A 61 17.18 1.71 6.98
N ALA A 62 17.88 0.67 7.45
CA ALA A 62 18.95 0.80 8.44
C ALA A 62 20.16 1.58 7.92
N LEU A 63 20.45 1.49 6.61
CA LEU A 63 21.63 2.09 5.99
C LEU A 63 21.30 3.33 5.13
N ASN A 64 20.02 3.68 5.01
CA ASN A 64 19.52 4.79 4.20
C ASN A 64 20.09 4.76 2.75
N THR A 65 20.17 3.56 2.17
CA THR A 65 20.80 3.30 0.87
C THR A 65 20.03 2.20 0.16
N GLY A 66 19.90 2.29 -1.17
CA GLY A 66 19.27 1.26 -1.98
C GLY A 66 20.18 0.04 -2.18
N PHE A 67 19.61 -1.15 -2.11
CA PHE A 67 20.31 -2.43 -2.29
C PHE A 67 19.95 -3.11 -3.61
N SER A 68 19.20 -2.43 -4.50
CA SER A 68 18.70 -3.00 -5.75
C SER A 68 19.79 -3.54 -6.69
N GLU A 69 21.03 -3.05 -6.59
CA GLU A 69 22.17 -3.53 -7.38
C GLU A 69 22.96 -4.67 -6.69
N VAL A 70 22.73 -4.91 -5.40
CA VAL A 70 23.43 -5.95 -4.64
C VAL A 70 22.95 -7.33 -5.07
N ARG A 71 23.87 -8.29 -5.20
CA ARG A 71 23.54 -9.69 -5.52
C ARG A 71 24.15 -10.64 -4.51
N VAL A 72 23.33 -11.54 -3.98
CA VAL A 72 23.74 -12.54 -3.01
C VAL A 72 23.83 -13.90 -3.71
N HIS A 73 25.01 -14.51 -3.61
CA HIS A 73 25.33 -15.83 -4.12
C HIS A 73 25.51 -16.81 -2.95
N PRO A 74 24.44 -17.52 -2.53
CA PRO A 74 24.55 -18.53 -1.49
C PRO A 74 25.29 -19.77 -2.01
N ASN A 75 25.91 -20.53 -1.11
CA ASN A 75 26.59 -21.80 -1.41
C ASN A 75 27.70 -21.69 -2.48
N SER A 76 28.44 -20.58 -2.46
CA SER A 76 29.56 -20.33 -3.37
C SER A 76 30.80 -21.15 -2.97
N GLN A 77 31.22 -22.06 -3.83
CA GLN A 77 32.47 -22.81 -3.65
C GLN A 77 33.69 -21.89 -3.59
N LYS A 78 33.66 -20.77 -4.33
CA LYS A 78 34.74 -19.76 -4.36
C LYS A 78 35.02 -19.16 -3.00
N ALA A 79 34.01 -19.04 -2.13
CA ALA A 79 34.22 -18.56 -0.77
C ALA A 79 35.05 -19.57 0.03
N THR A 80 34.75 -20.86 -0.12
CA THR A 80 35.50 -21.96 0.49
C THR A 80 36.93 -22.05 -0.05
N ASP A 81 37.15 -21.88 -1.36
CA ASP A 81 38.50 -21.89 -1.96
C ASP A 81 39.40 -20.78 -1.41
N LEU A 82 38.81 -19.64 -1.02
CA LEU A 82 39.51 -18.53 -0.38
C LEU A 82 39.66 -18.70 1.15
N GLY A 83 39.15 -19.80 1.72
CA GLY A 83 39.10 -20.01 3.17
C GLY A 83 38.18 -19.02 3.90
N ALA A 84 37.23 -18.39 3.19
CA ALA A 84 36.33 -17.38 3.73
C ALA A 84 34.94 -17.94 4.03
N LEU A 85 34.29 -17.41 5.07
CA LEU A 85 32.87 -17.68 5.33
C LEU A 85 31.98 -16.93 4.32
N ALA A 86 32.39 -15.72 3.96
CA ALA A 86 31.82 -14.94 2.87
C ALA A 86 32.85 -13.93 2.36
N TYR A 87 32.71 -13.47 1.13
CA TYR A 87 33.48 -12.35 0.57
C TYR A 87 32.64 -11.51 -0.38
N THR A 88 33.09 -10.28 -0.66
CA THR A 88 32.43 -9.36 -1.58
C THR A 88 33.31 -9.05 -2.79
N ARG A 89 32.68 -8.77 -3.93
CA ARG A 89 33.33 -8.24 -5.13
C ARG A 89 32.38 -7.26 -5.82
N GLY A 90 32.65 -5.96 -5.70
CA GLY A 90 31.70 -4.94 -6.16
C GLY A 90 30.38 -5.08 -5.39
N ASN A 91 29.27 -5.19 -6.11
CA ASN A 91 27.94 -5.37 -5.53
C ASN A 91 27.57 -6.84 -5.27
N ASP A 92 28.46 -7.80 -5.57
CA ASP A 92 28.21 -9.22 -5.34
C ASP A 92 28.73 -9.67 -3.97
N ILE A 93 27.94 -10.44 -3.25
CA ILE A 93 28.26 -11.07 -1.96
C ILE A 93 28.19 -12.58 -2.15
N TYR A 94 29.28 -13.29 -1.82
CA TYR A 94 29.38 -14.74 -1.96
C TYR A 94 29.49 -15.37 -0.58
N PHE A 95 28.55 -16.26 -0.24
CA PHE A 95 28.57 -17.00 1.02
C PHE A 95 29.03 -18.44 0.78
N ALA A 96 29.88 -18.97 1.66
CA ALA A 96 30.21 -20.39 1.64
C ALA A 96 28.96 -21.26 1.92
N PRO A 97 28.97 -22.55 1.57
CA PRO A 97 27.87 -23.47 1.82
C PRO A 97 27.41 -23.44 3.29
N GLY A 98 26.10 -23.26 3.49
CA GLY A 98 25.48 -23.18 4.82
C GLY A 98 25.80 -21.92 5.62
N LYS A 99 26.36 -20.86 5.01
CA LYS A 99 26.68 -19.59 5.70
C LYS A 99 25.71 -18.45 5.42
N TYR A 100 24.74 -18.65 4.53
CA TYR A 100 23.70 -17.66 4.26
C TYR A 100 22.41 -18.01 4.99
N GLU A 101 22.14 -17.30 6.08
CA GLU A 101 20.95 -17.50 6.93
C GLU A 101 20.24 -16.15 7.21
N PRO A 102 19.60 -15.53 6.21
CA PRO A 102 19.10 -14.15 6.31
C PRO A 102 17.96 -13.96 7.32
N GLY A 103 17.28 -15.05 7.73
CA GLY A 103 16.22 -15.03 8.75
C GLY A 103 16.67 -15.51 10.13
N SER A 104 17.94 -15.90 10.28
CA SER A 104 18.48 -16.28 11.58
C SER A 104 18.67 -15.05 12.46
N ARG A 105 18.44 -15.21 13.76
CA ARG A 105 18.81 -14.19 14.74
C ARG A 105 20.30 -14.35 15.03
N ALA A 106 21.07 -13.26 14.99
CA ALA A 106 22.44 -13.27 15.48
C ALA A 106 22.41 -13.69 16.97
N GLU A 107 23.19 -14.71 17.33
CA GLU A 107 23.36 -15.18 18.71
C GLU A 107 24.27 -14.26 19.52
#